data_AF-A0A9E3JDJ0-F1
#
_entry.id   AF-A0A9E3JDJ0-F1
#
_cell.length_a   1.000
_cell.length_b   1.000
_cell.length_c   1.000
_cell.angle_alpha   90.00
_cell.angle_beta   90.00
_cell.angle_gamma   90.00
#
_symmetry.space_group_name_H-M   'P 1'
#
loop_
_entity.id
_entity.type
_entity.pdbx_description
1 polymer ?
#
loop_
_entity_poly.entity_id
_entity_poly.type
_entity_poly.pdbx_seq_one_letter_code
_entity_poly.pdbx_strand_id
1 'polypeptide(L)'
;MDVTKASLLQALATFTQEDEIGLWKFSTKLDGDKDYKVLVPTDRLGDSTDAAGTQRERLSAAFGGLEPVPGGATGLYDTTLAAYKAATSSYAEGKFNALVVLTDGVNQDPGSISRGALVSELEKLSSPERPVPLIVIAVGPDADRAEAEQLAEATGGSGQQVNDPAQIHTVILKAIVAAGAQGGSAAD
;
A
#
# COMPACT_ATOMS: atom_id res chain seq x y z
N MET A 1 14.12 -10.20 2.86
CA MET A 1 13.92 -8.80 3.30
C MET A 1 14.77 -7.82 2.49
N ASP A 2 16.08 -7.98 2.38
CA ASP A 2 16.93 -7.02 1.65
C ASP A 2 16.54 -6.82 0.19
N VAL A 3 16.19 -7.90 -0.52
CA VAL A 3 15.71 -7.84 -1.91
C VAL A 3 14.40 -7.04 -2.03
N THR A 4 13.50 -7.17 -1.04
CA THR A 4 12.26 -6.39 -0.96
C THR A 4 12.56 -4.91 -0.78
N LYS A 5 13.45 -4.55 0.15
CA LYS A 5 13.89 -3.17 0.36
C LYS A 5 14.48 -2.56 -0.91
N ALA A 6 15.38 -3.28 -1.56
CA ALA A 6 16.01 -2.85 -2.81
C ALA A 6 14.98 -2.61 -3.91
N SER A 7 13.99 -3.50 -4.04
CA SER A 7 12.90 -3.34 -5.02
C SER A 7 12.01 -2.13 -4.69
N LEU A 8 11.69 -1.89 -3.43
CA LEU A 8 10.91 -0.70 -3.03
C LEU A 8 11.68 0.60 -3.33
N LEU A 9 12.99 0.64 -3.09
CA LEU A 9 13.85 1.76 -3.46
C LEU A 9 13.89 1.99 -4.98
N GLN A 10 13.94 0.90 -5.77
CA GLN A 10 13.88 1.00 -7.23
C GLN A 10 12.53 1.56 -7.71
N ALA A 11 11.42 1.15 -7.10
CA ALA A 11 10.11 1.71 -7.41
C ALA A 11 10.06 3.21 -7.06
N LEU A 12 10.52 3.60 -5.87
CA LEU A 12 10.56 5.00 -5.42
C LEU A 12 11.36 5.91 -6.38
N ALA A 13 12.44 5.39 -6.98
CA ALA A 13 13.28 6.14 -7.90
C ALA A 13 12.60 6.49 -9.23
N THR A 14 11.47 5.85 -9.57
CA THR A 14 10.74 6.12 -10.83
C THR A 14 9.75 7.29 -10.71
N PHE A 15 9.38 7.67 -9.49
CA PHE A 15 8.48 8.78 -9.24
C PHE A 15 9.21 10.12 -9.34
N THR A 16 8.49 11.16 -9.73
CA THR A 16 8.94 12.56 -9.88
C THR A 16 8.93 13.32 -8.55
N GLN A 17 9.38 14.57 -8.52
CA GLN A 17 9.39 15.36 -7.28
C GLN A 17 8.00 15.84 -6.85
N GLU A 18 7.04 15.88 -7.78
CA GLU A 18 5.66 16.35 -7.54
C GLU A 18 4.72 15.25 -7.00
N ASP A 19 5.16 13.99 -7.08
CA ASP A 19 4.40 12.85 -6.56
C ASP A 19 4.34 12.88 -5.04
N GLU A 20 3.21 12.46 -4.47
CA GLU A 20 2.98 12.41 -3.03
C GLU A 20 2.96 10.96 -2.56
N ILE A 21 3.89 10.59 -1.68
CA ILE A 21 4.05 9.20 -1.23
C ILE A 21 4.27 9.17 0.27
N GLY A 22 3.58 8.27 0.96
CA GLY A 22 3.81 7.93 2.37
C GLY A 22 4.21 6.46 2.53
N LEU A 23 4.62 6.08 3.74
CA LEU A 23 4.98 4.71 4.08
C LEU A 23 4.41 4.31 5.44
N TRP A 24 3.71 3.18 5.45
CA TRP A 24 3.20 2.53 6.64
C TRP A 24 3.86 1.15 6.74
N LYS A 25 4.13 0.71 7.97
CA LYS A 25 4.44 -0.69 8.26
C LYS A 25 3.29 -1.31 9.02
N PHE A 26 3.09 -2.61 8.85
CA PHE A 26 2.07 -3.34 9.60
C PHE A 26 2.54 -4.72 10.07
N SER A 27 1.98 -5.14 11.19
CA SER A 27 2.11 -6.43 11.88
C SER A 27 1.19 -6.36 13.10
N THR A 28 0.85 -7.48 13.74
CA THR A 28 0.02 -7.45 14.95
C THR A 28 0.63 -6.59 16.06
N LYS A 29 -0.18 -5.71 16.67
CA LYS A 29 0.15 -4.94 17.89
C LYS A 29 1.44 -4.10 17.80
N LEU A 30 1.58 -3.36 16.71
CA LEU A 30 2.73 -2.46 16.49
C LEU A 30 2.69 -1.15 17.29
N ASP A 31 1.50 -0.67 17.65
CA ASP A 31 1.30 0.55 18.42
C ASP A 31 0.08 0.39 19.34
N GLY A 32 0.32 -0.19 20.52
CA GLY A 32 -0.75 -0.62 21.42
C GLY A 32 -1.61 -1.69 20.76
N ASP A 33 -2.90 -1.39 20.58
CA ASP A 33 -3.86 -2.28 19.92
C ASP A 33 -3.89 -2.11 18.39
N LYS A 34 -3.07 -1.22 17.81
CA LYS A 34 -3.01 -1.03 16.36
C LYS A 34 -2.01 -1.96 15.71
N ASP A 35 -2.41 -2.50 14.58
CA ASP A 35 -1.58 -3.38 13.74
C ASP A 35 -0.68 -2.64 12.75
N TYR A 36 -0.62 -1.32 12.83
CA TYR A 36 0.14 -0.51 11.89
C TYR A 36 0.85 0.65 12.57
N LYS A 37 1.89 1.13 11.92
CA LYS A 37 2.59 2.35 12.26
C LYS A 37 2.89 3.15 11.00
N VAL A 38 2.51 4.42 11.00
CA VAL A 38 2.95 5.38 9.97
C VAL A 38 4.44 5.64 10.19
N LEU A 39 5.27 5.27 9.23
CA LEU A 39 6.72 5.53 9.27
C LEU A 39 7.04 6.89 8.67
N VAL A 40 6.40 7.20 7.54
CA VAL A 40 6.53 8.48 6.86
C VAL A 40 5.13 8.90 6.41
N PRO A 41 4.59 10.02 6.92
CA PRO A 41 3.33 10.58 6.41
C PRO A 41 3.43 10.90 4.92
N THR A 42 2.30 10.84 4.22
CA THR A 42 2.24 11.21 2.79
C THR A 42 2.55 12.69 2.61
N ASP A 43 3.51 12.98 1.73
CA ASP A 43 3.94 14.33 1.38
C ASP A 43 4.61 14.31 -0.01
N ARG A 44 4.85 15.46 -0.61
CA ARG A 44 5.51 15.57 -1.93
C ARG A 44 6.95 15.12 -1.86
N LEU A 45 7.39 14.33 -2.82
CA LEU A 45 8.74 13.73 -2.82
C LEU A 45 9.87 14.76 -2.83
N GLY A 46 9.65 15.93 -3.44
CA GLY A 46 10.59 17.05 -3.46
C GLY A 46 10.62 17.89 -2.18
N ASP A 47 9.61 17.79 -1.31
CA ASP A 47 9.47 18.65 -0.15
C ASP A 47 10.52 18.28 0.91
N SER A 48 11.26 19.30 1.36
CA SER A 48 12.36 19.15 2.30
C SER A 48 12.02 19.76 3.64
N THR A 49 12.52 19.15 4.71
CA THR A 49 12.57 19.76 6.04
C THR A 49 14.04 19.90 6.43
N ASP A 50 14.41 21.04 7.02
CA ASP A 50 15.82 21.38 7.33
C ASP A 50 16.54 20.30 8.17
N ALA A 51 15.80 19.49 8.94
CA ALA A 51 16.34 18.49 9.85
C ALA A 51 16.44 17.06 9.27
N ALA A 52 15.66 16.72 8.23
CA ALA A 52 15.51 15.33 7.77
C ALA A 52 15.66 15.13 6.26
N GLY A 53 16.01 16.19 5.51
CA GLY A 53 16.11 16.15 4.06
C GLY A 53 14.76 16.09 3.36
N THR A 54 14.80 15.75 2.08
CA THR A 54 13.62 15.58 1.21
C THR A 54 12.76 14.40 1.63
N GLN A 55 11.47 14.43 1.31
CA GLN A 55 10.55 13.31 1.53
C GLN A 55 11.06 12.02 0.88
N ARG A 56 11.67 12.10 -0.32
CA ARG A 56 12.29 10.94 -0.98
C ARG A 56 13.44 10.35 -0.14
N GLU A 57 14.27 11.17 0.48
CA GLU A 57 15.35 10.71 1.38
C GLU A 57 14.78 10.07 2.65
N ARG A 58 13.74 10.66 3.24
CA ARG A 58 13.04 10.09 4.41
C ARG A 58 12.45 8.71 4.10
N LEU A 59 11.77 8.56 2.96
CA LEU A 59 11.25 7.27 2.50
C LEU A 59 12.37 6.27 2.24
N SER A 60 13.46 6.70 1.62
CA SER A 60 14.61 5.83 1.34
C SER A 60 15.24 5.30 2.63
N ALA A 61 15.41 6.16 3.63
CA ALA A 61 15.89 5.78 4.96
C ALA A 61 14.91 4.83 5.66
N ALA A 62 13.61 5.11 5.59
CA ALA A 62 12.58 4.27 6.18
C ALA A 62 12.53 2.86 5.54
N PHE A 63 12.65 2.76 4.21
CA PHE A 63 12.76 1.47 3.52
C PHE A 63 14.03 0.71 3.94
N GLY A 64 15.17 1.39 4.05
CA GLY A 64 16.42 0.78 4.53
C GLY A 64 16.30 0.20 5.94
N GLY A 65 15.53 0.84 6.81
CA GLY A 65 15.28 0.44 8.20
C GLY A 65 14.11 -0.54 8.42
N LEU A 66 13.43 -1.01 7.38
CA LEU A 66 12.34 -1.99 7.53
C LEU A 66 12.90 -3.33 8.02
N GLU A 67 12.50 -3.79 9.19
CA GLU A 67 12.87 -5.11 9.69
C GLU A 67 11.62 -5.95 9.91
N PRO A 68 11.69 -7.28 9.70
CA PRO A 68 10.63 -8.18 10.12
C PRO A 68 10.37 -7.99 11.62
N VAL A 69 9.11 -8.04 12.03
CA VAL A 69 8.74 -7.97 13.45
C VAL A 69 8.94 -9.38 14.04
N PRO A 70 9.88 -9.59 14.98
CA PRO A 70 10.12 -10.91 15.54
C PRO A 70 8.87 -11.44 16.24
N GLY A 71 8.37 -12.60 15.80
CA GLY A 71 7.13 -13.19 16.32
C GLY A 71 5.86 -12.38 16.01
N GLY A 72 5.94 -11.39 15.12
CA GLY A 72 4.79 -10.65 14.65
C GLY A 72 3.93 -11.50 13.71
N ALA A 73 2.61 -11.38 13.83
CA ALA A 73 1.66 -11.92 12.89
C ALA A 73 1.19 -10.83 11.91
N THR A 74 0.38 -11.23 10.92
CA THR A 74 -0.07 -10.36 9.84
C THR A 74 -1.42 -9.71 10.18
N GLY A 75 -1.41 -8.45 10.62
CA GLY A 75 -2.60 -7.62 10.82
C GLY A 75 -3.07 -6.93 9.55
N LEU A 76 -3.36 -7.71 8.50
CA LEU A 76 -3.63 -7.23 7.15
C LEU A 76 -4.94 -6.44 7.07
N TYR A 77 -6.03 -6.96 7.64
CA TYR A 77 -7.35 -6.41 7.34
C TYR A 77 -7.61 -5.06 8.01
N ASP A 78 -7.31 -4.91 9.31
CA ASP A 78 -7.47 -3.62 10.00
C ASP A 78 -6.53 -2.56 9.47
N THR A 79 -5.29 -2.95 9.15
CA THR A 79 -4.33 -2.06 8.48
C THR A 79 -4.87 -1.60 7.14
N THR A 80 -5.37 -2.51 6.31
CA THR A 80 -5.90 -2.17 4.99
C THR A 80 -7.06 -1.19 5.12
N LEU A 81 -7.99 -1.44 6.05
CA LEU A 81 -9.10 -0.52 6.30
C LEU A 81 -8.62 0.85 6.79
N ALA A 82 -7.67 0.90 7.72
CA ALA A 82 -7.14 2.14 8.26
C ALA A 82 -6.39 2.96 7.20
N ALA A 83 -5.54 2.31 6.41
CA ALA A 83 -4.80 2.93 5.32
C ALA A 83 -5.75 3.41 4.21
N TYR A 84 -6.79 2.64 3.89
CA TYR A 84 -7.77 3.04 2.88
C TYR A 84 -8.55 4.28 3.31
N LYS A 85 -9.02 4.31 4.56
CA LYS A 85 -9.66 5.50 5.16
C LYS A 85 -8.74 6.72 5.13
N ALA A 86 -7.45 6.54 5.41
CA ALA A 86 -6.47 7.62 5.33
C ALA A 86 -6.34 8.13 3.89
N ALA A 87 -6.15 7.23 2.92
CA ALA A 87 -6.00 7.56 1.51
C ALA A 87 -7.24 8.27 0.93
N THR A 88 -8.45 7.82 1.24
CA THR A 88 -9.69 8.50 0.80
C THR A 88 -9.88 9.86 1.47
N SER A 89 -9.47 10.00 2.73
CA SER A 89 -9.57 11.28 3.46
C SER A 89 -8.56 12.31 2.97
N SER A 90 -7.42 11.86 2.43
CA SER A 90 -6.36 12.71 1.86
C SER A 90 -6.38 12.70 0.33
N TYR A 91 -7.53 12.45 -0.30
CA TYR A 91 -7.65 12.42 -1.75
C TYR A 91 -7.15 13.73 -2.39
N ALA A 92 -6.21 13.61 -3.33
CA ALA A 92 -5.64 14.74 -4.06
C ALA A 92 -6.31 14.90 -5.44
N GLU A 93 -7.14 15.93 -5.60
CA GLU A 93 -7.79 16.23 -6.87
C GLU A 93 -6.78 16.57 -7.98
N GLY A 94 -7.04 16.09 -9.19
CA GLY A 94 -6.14 16.26 -10.34
C GLY A 94 -4.88 15.37 -10.30
N LYS A 95 -4.75 14.48 -9.31
CA LYS A 95 -3.71 13.45 -9.23
C LYS A 95 -4.30 12.05 -9.30
N PHE A 96 -3.48 11.09 -9.72
CA PHE A 96 -3.80 9.68 -9.55
C PHE A 96 -3.61 9.29 -8.08
N ASN A 97 -4.67 8.77 -7.45
CA ASN A 97 -4.65 8.32 -6.06
C ASN A 97 -4.73 6.79 -6.04
N ALA A 98 -3.90 6.13 -5.24
CA ALA A 98 -3.97 4.69 -5.05
C ALA A 98 -3.42 4.29 -3.68
N LEU A 99 -3.92 3.19 -3.13
CA LEU A 99 -3.32 2.52 -1.98
C LEU A 99 -2.67 1.22 -2.44
N VAL A 100 -1.37 1.06 -2.18
CA VAL A 100 -0.66 -0.20 -2.44
C VAL A 100 -0.40 -0.93 -1.13
N VAL A 101 -0.89 -2.15 -1.01
CA VAL A 101 -0.63 -3.06 0.13
C VAL A 101 0.27 -4.18 -0.34
N LEU A 102 1.43 -4.34 0.30
CA LEU A 102 2.36 -5.44 0.06
C LEU A 102 2.29 -6.40 1.26
N THR A 103 1.96 -7.67 1.03
CA THR A 103 1.84 -8.69 2.09
C THR A 103 2.51 -9.99 1.67
N ASP A 104 3.11 -10.73 2.59
CA ASP A 104 3.71 -12.05 2.36
C ASP A 104 2.85 -13.21 2.88
N GLY A 105 1.67 -12.91 3.43
CA GLY A 105 0.76 -13.90 3.96
C GLY A 105 -0.66 -13.40 4.16
N VAL A 106 -1.49 -14.30 4.66
CA VAL A 106 -2.91 -14.06 5.01
C VAL A 106 -3.04 -13.33 6.33
N ASN A 107 -4.22 -12.79 6.63
CA ASN A 107 -4.49 -12.18 7.93
C ASN A 107 -4.39 -13.21 9.06
N GLN A 108 -3.66 -12.87 10.12
CA GLN A 108 -3.38 -13.72 11.28
C GLN A 108 -3.65 -13.00 12.60
N ASP A 109 -4.29 -11.83 12.57
CA ASP A 109 -4.58 -11.05 13.78
C ASP A 109 -5.87 -11.53 14.50
N PRO A 110 -5.77 -12.03 15.75
CA PRO A 110 -6.93 -12.38 16.54
C PRO A 110 -7.63 -11.13 17.08
N GLY A 111 -8.87 -10.89 16.60
CA GLY A 111 -9.66 -9.69 16.95
C GLY A 111 -9.90 -8.77 15.76
N SER A 112 -9.18 -9.01 14.67
CA SER A 112 -9.37 -8.33 13.39
C SER A 112 -10.77 -8.47 12.82
N ILE A 113 -11.18 -7.48 12.03
CA ILE A 113 -12.39 -7.59 11.21
C ILE A 113 -12.31 -8.81 10.28
N SER A 114 -13.46 -9.35 9.88
CA SER A 114 -13.48 -10.42 8.88
C SER A 114 -13.18 -9.87 7.48
N ARG A 115 -12.70 -10.73 6.57
CA ARG A 115 -12.51 -10.37 5.16
C ARG A 115 -13.78 -9.77 4.53
N GLY A 116 -14.94 -10.38 4.79
CA GLY A 116 -16.22 -9.90 4.27
C GLY A 116 -16.60 -8.53 4.83
N ALA A 117 -16.30 -8.27 6.11
CA ALA A 117 -16.49 -6.95 6.71
C ALA A 117 -15.54 -5.91 6.09
N LEU A 118 -14.28 -6.26 5.85
CA LEU A 118 -13.32 -5.40 5.15
C LEU A 118 -13.84 -5.03 3.75
N VAL A 119 -14.21 -6.03 2.92
CA VAL A 119 -14.76 -5.80 1.57
C VAL A 119 -15.97 -4.87 1.65
N SER A 120 -16.92 -5.15 2.55
CA SER A 120 -18.11 -4.32 2.73
C SER A 120 -17.78 -2.87 3.12
N GLU A 121 -16.75 -2.64 3.93
CA GLU A 121 -16.31 -1.30 4.31
C GLU A 121 -15.56 -0.60 3.16
N LEU A 122 -14.74 -1.32 2.40
CA LEU A 122 -14.05 -0.81 1.22
C LEU A 122 -15.04 -0.35 0.15
N GLU A 123 -16.07 -1.15 -0.14
CA GLU A 123 -17.14 -0.80 -1.09
C GLU A 123 -17.89 0.47 -0.67
N LYS A 124 -18.16 0.66 0.63
CA LYS A 124 -18.82 1.87 1.15
C LYS A 124 -17.95 3.12 1.04
N LEU A 125 -16.64 2.96 1.21
CA LEU A 125 -15.68 4.06 1.18
C LEU A 125 -15.24 4.41 -0.25
N SER A 126 -15.35 3.44 -1.18
CA SER A 126 -15.08 3.64 -2.59
C SER A 126 -16.06 4.64 -3.20
N SER A 127 -15.54 5.59 -3.96
CA SER A 127 -16.32 6.60 -4.66
C SER A 127 -15.89 6.68 -6.12
N PRO A 128 -16.81 6.51 -7.09
CA PRO A 128 -16.51 6.72 -8.50
C PRO A 128 -16.05 8.16 -8.81
N GLU A 129 -16.49 9.16 -8.02
CA GLU A 129 -16.10 10.56 -8.20
C GLU A 129 -14.72 10.89 -7.62
N ARG A 130 -14.25 10.07 -6.66
CA ARG A 130 -12.95 10.21 -6.00
C ARG A 130 -12.27 8.84 -5.90
N PRO A 131 -11.88 8.24 -7.03
CA PRO A 131 -11.41 6.86 -7.05
C PRO A 131 -10.06 6.73 -6.35
N VAL A 132 -9.97 5.74 -5.46
CA VAL A 132 -8.73 5.31 -4.80
C VAL A 132 -8.61 3.80 -4.97
N PRO A 133 -8.14 3.28 -6.10
CA PRO A 133 -7.93 1.84 -6.28
C PRO A 133 -6.97 1.27 -5.22
N LEU A 134 -7.40 0.18 -4.57
CA LEU A 134 -6.58 -0.66 -3.71
C LEU A 134 -5.83 -1.69 -4.57
N ILE A 135 -4.50 -1.62 -4.57
CA ILE A 135 -3.63 -2.59 -5.22
C ILE A 135 -3.05 -3.49 -4.13
N VAL A 136 -3.39 -4.78 -4.15
CA VAL A 136 -2.85 -5.75 -3.19
C VAL A 136 -1.82 -6.63 -3.89
N ILE A 137 -0.60 -6.66 -3.36
CA ILE A 137 0.51 -7.43 -3.90
C ILE A 137 0.90 -8.49 -2.88
N ALA A 138 0.56 -9.73 -3.16
CA ALA A 138 0.93 -10.88 -2.34
C ALA A 138 2.30 -11.42 -2.79
N VAL A 139 3.26 -11.53 -1.87
CA VAL A 139 4.66 -11.88 -2.14
C VAL A 139 4.99 -13.27 -1.61
N GLY A 140 5.63 -14.10 -2.42
CA GLY A 140 6.14 -15.41 -2.03
C GLY A 140 5.39 -16.58 -2.68
N PRO A 141 5.90 -17.80 -2.48
CA PRO A 141 5.38 -19.00 -3.15
C PRO A 141 3.97 -19.38 -2.67
N ASP A 142 3.63 -19.03 -1.43
CA ASP A 142 2.34 -19.32 -0.80
C ASP A 142 1.37 -18.13 -0.88
N ALA A 143 1.69 -17.12 -1.69
CA ALA A 143 0.87 -15.94 -1.88
C ALA A 143 -0.51 -16.29 -2.49
N ASP A 144 -1.58 -15.83 -1.85
CA ASP A 144 -2.95 -16.03 -2.35
C ASP A 144 -3.37 -14.85 -3.24
N ARG A 145 -3.22 -15.05 -4.56
CA ARG A 145 -3.69 -14.07 -5.55
C ARG A 145 -5.20 -13.86 -5.49
N ALA A 146 -5.98 -14.92 -5.25
CA ALA A 146 -7.43 -14.83 -5.26
C ALA A 146 -7.93 -13.97 -4.09
N GLU A 147 -7.30 -14.10 -2.92
CA GLU A 147 -7.56 -13.20 -1.80
C GLU A 147 -7.16 -11.76 -2.11
N ALA A 148 -5.98 -11.54 -2.68
CA ALA A 148 -5.54 -10.20 -3.09
C ALA A 148 -6.52 -9.53 -4.07
N GLU A 149 -7.00 -10.29 -5.05
CA GLU A 149 -7.99 -9.81 -6.05
C GLU A 149 -9.32 -9.47 -5.40
N GLN A 150 -9.86 -10.35 -4.54
CA GLN A 150 -11.13 -10.11 -3.84
C GLN A 150 -11.12 -8.83 -2.99
N LEU A 151 -10.01 -8.54 -2.32
CA LEU A 151 -9.87 -7.31 -1.54
C LEU A 151 -9.81 -6.07 -2.45
N ALA A 152 -9.08 -6.18 -3.55
CA ALA A 152 -8.81 -5.08 -4.46
C ALA A 152 -10.04 -4.67 -5.30
N GLU A 153 -10.80 -5.65 -5.79
CA GLU A 153 -11.99 -5.45 -6.62
C GLU A 153 -13.05 -4.55 -5.96
N ALA A 154 -13.14 -4.58 -4.62
CA ALA A 154 -14.04 -3.74 -3.83
C ALA A 154 -13.89 -2.23 -4.09
N THR A 155 -12.77 -1.81 -4.66
CA THR A 155 -12.40 -0.41 -4.88
C THR A 155 -12.06 -0.11 -6.35
N GLY A 156 -12.30 -1.06 -7.27
CA GLY A 156 -11.87 -0.98 -8.66
C GLY A 156 -10.34 -1.12 -8.84
N GLY A 157 -9.66 -1.71 -7.85
CA GLY A 157 -8.23 -1.98 -7.88
C GLY A 157 -7.89 -3.34 -8.50
N SER A 158 -6.70 -3.86 -8.20
CA SER A 158 -6.29 -5.21 -8.66
C SER A 158 -5.45 -5.98 -7.67
N GLY A 159 -5.59 -7.30 -7.69
CA GLY A 159 -4.76 -8.26 -6.97
C GLY A 159 -3.58 -8.75 -7.81
N GLN A 160 -2.38 -8.66 -7.27
CA GLN A 160 -1.15 -9.13 -7.90
C GLN A 160 -0.45 -10.18 -7.03
N GLN A 161 0.26 -11.09 -7.69
CA GLN A 161 1.13 -12.06 -7.04
C GLN A 161 2.55 -11.89 -7.54
N VAL A 162 3.51 -11.96 -6.62
CA VAL A 162 4.93 -11.86 -6.91
C VAL A 162 5.68 -13.00 -6.24
N ASN A 163 6.15 -13.96 -7.04
CA ASN A 163 6.90 -15.11 -6.51
C ASN A 163 8.36 -14.74 -6.17
N ASP A 164 8.95 -13.81 -6.95
CA ASP A 164 10.32 -13.33 -6.75
C ASP A 164 10.30 -11.89 -6.21
N PRO A 165 10.74 -11.66 -4.96
CA PRO A 165 10.81 -10.32 -4.38
C PRO A 165 11.58 -9.29 -5.21
N ALA A 166 12.51 -9.70 -6.09
CA ALA A 166 13.23 -8.79 -6.99
C ALA A 166 12.32 -8.14 -8.03
N GLN A 167 11.14 -8.72 -8.29
CA GLN A 167 10.18 -8.25 -9.28
C GLN A 167 9.14 -7.28 -8.71
N ILE A 168 9.13 -7.06 -7.39
CA ILE A 168 8.13 -6.22 -6.70
C ILE A 168 8.06 -4.82 -7.34
N HIS A 169 9.21 -4.22 -7.67
CA HIS A 169 9.25 -2.89 -8.28
C HIS A 169 8.50 -2.85 -9.62
N THR A 170 8.71 -3.85 -10.48
CA THR A 170 8.06 -3.94 -11.79
C THR A 170 6.55 -4.16 -11.63
N VAL A 171 6.14 -4.98 -10.66
CA VAL A 171 4.71 -5.27 -10.45
C VAL A 171 3.97 -4.09 -9.85
N ILE A 172 4.56 -3.36 -8.89
CA ILE A 172 4.00 -2.09 -8.37
C ILE A 172 3.75 -1.12 -9.52
N LEU A 173 4.76 -0.88 -10.36
CA LEU A 173 4.65 0.09 -11.45
C LEU A 173 3.60 -0.33 -12.49
N LYS A 174 3.58 -1.61 -12.88
CA LYS A 174 2.57 -2.13 -13.81
C LYS A 174 1.16 -1.98 -13.25
N ALA A 175 0.96 -2.31 -11.97
CA ALA A 175 -0.35 -2.20 -11.33
C ALA A 175 -0.83 -0.75 -11.23
N ILE A 176 0.06 0.18 -10.86
CA ILE A 176 -0.23 1.61 -10.81
C ILE A 176 -0.62 2.13 -12.20
N VAL A 177 0.16 1.81 -13.23
CA VAL A 177 -0.12 2.23 -14.61
C VAL A 177 -1.46 1.65 -15.10
N ALA A 178 -1.72 0.37 -14.82
CA ALA A 178 -2.97 -0.28 -15.19
C ALA A 178 -4.19 0.32 -14.48
N ALA A 179 -4.06 0.67 -13.20
CA ALA A 179 -5.12 1.32 -12.43
C ALA A 179 -5.38 2.76 -12.93
N GLY A 180 -4.32 3.50 -13.29
CA GLY A 180 -4.44 4.83 -13.88
C GLY A 180 -5.15 4.83 -15.25
N ALA A 181 -4.93 3.80 -16.07
CA ALA A 181 -5.61 3.65 -17.35
C ALA A 181 -7.11 3.35 -17.20
N GLN A 182 -7.50 2.57 -16.20
CA GLN A 182 -8.90 2.18 -15.94
C GLN A 182 -9.72 3.32 -15.32
N GLY A 183 -9.10 4.17 -14.49
CA GLY A 183 -9.74 5.37 -13.95
C GLY A 183 -10.03 6.44 -15.00
N GLY A 184 -9.32 6.43 -16.13
CA GLY A 184 -9.54 7.37 -17.24
C GLY A 184 -10.68 6.97 -18.19
N SER A 185 -11.08 5.70 -18.23
CA SER A 185 -12.10 5.22 -19.18
C SER A 185 -13.56 5.41 -18.73
N ALA A 186 -13.79 5.88 -17.51
CA ALA A 186 -15.14 6.13 -16.97
C ALA A 186 -15.66 7.55 -17.23
N ALA A 187 -14.92 8.37 -17.99
CA ALA A 187 -15.20 9.79 -18.22
C ALA A 187 -15.65 10.15 -19.65
N ASP A 188 -15.97 9.16 -20.50
CA ASP A 188 -16.49 9.36 -21.87
C ASP A 188 -17.96 8.93 -22.02
#